data_AF-A0A2A4MMH3-F1
#
_entry.id   AF-A0A2A4MMH3-F1
#
_cell.length_a   1.000
_cell.length_b   1.000
_cell.length_c   1.000
_cell.angle_alpha   90.00
_cell.angle_beta   90.00
_cell.angle_gamma   90.00
#
_symmetry.space_group_name_H-M   'P 1'
#
loop_
_entity.id
_entity.type
_entity.pdbx_description
1 polymer ?
#
loop_
_entity_poly.entity_id
_entity_poly.type
_entity_poly.pdbx_seq_one_letter_code
_entity_poly.pdbx_strand_id
1 'polypeptide(L)'
;MQDDTKENITNRTTWLRLFFMFIFGLLLTIALYVAVAVAFIQFGFVLFTSERGQRLSEFASQLSQYINQCVRFILFDSEVQPFPFDDWPKMQTSIEDQRPDNGSDII
;
A
#
# COMPACT_ATOMS: atom_id res chain seq x y z
N MET A 1 -35.36 -23.96 22.46
CA MET A 1 -34.01 -24.00 21.85
C MET A 1 -34.13 -23.58 20.40
N GLN A 2 -34.35 -22.29 20.13
CA GLN A 2 -34.55 -21.77 18.77
C GLN A 2 -34.05 -20.32 18.62
N ASP A 3 -33.12 -19.84 19.45
CA ASP A 3 -32.73 -18.42 19.41
C ASP A 3 -31.21 -18.16 19.40
N ASP A 4 -30.37 -19.13 19.77
CA ASP A 4 -28.92 -18.90 19.93
C ASP A 4 -28.11 -18.92 18.62
N THR A 5 -28.68 -19.39 17.50
CA THR A 5 -27.93 -19.51 16.23
C THR A 5 -27.86 -18.19 15.45
N LYS A 6 -28.76 -17.23 15.71
CA LYS A 6 -28.87 -16.00 14.91
C LYS A 6 -27.84 -14.93 15.27
N GLU A 7 -27.34 -14.92 16.51
CA GLU A 7 -26.38 -13.92 16.99
C GLU A 7 -24.98 -14.11 16.40
N ASN A 8 -24.53 -15.36 16.18
CA ASN A 8 -23.18 -15.59 15.66
C ASN A 8 -23.04 -15.31 14.15
N ILE A 9 -24.10 -15.57 13.37
CA ILE A 9 -24.19 -15.17 11.96
C ILE A 9 -24.30 -13.64 11.81
N THR A 10 -24.74 -12.95 12.86
CA THR A 10 -24.79 -11.49 12.99
C THR A 10 -23.57 -10.95 13.76
N ASN A 11 -22.45 -11.68 13.82
CA ASN A 11 -21.18 -11.07 14.18
C ASN A 11 -20.78 -10.13 13.03
N ARG A 12 -21.33 -8.90 13.07
CA ARG A 12 -21.06 -7.82 12.10
C ARG A 12 -19.56 -7.71 11.83
N THR A 13 -18.72 -7.90 12.84
CA THR A 13 -17.26 -7.85 12.74
C THR A 13 -16.70 -8.84 11.71
N THR A 14 -17.21 -10.08 11.66
CA THR A 14 -16.75 -11.12 10.71
C THR A 14 -17.20 -10.80 9.29
N TRP A 15 -18.46 -10.37 9.13
CA TRP A 15 -18.99 -9.95 7.83
C TRP A 15 -18.32 -8.67 7.31
N LEU A 16 -17.99 -7.74 8.19
CA LEU A 16 -17.25 -6.53 7.86
C LEU A 16 -15.83 -6.87 7.39
N ARG A 17 -15.18 -7.86 8.02
CA ARG A 17 -13.87 -8.39 7.59
C ARG A 17 -13.95 -8.99 6.18
N LEU A 18 -15.00 -9.77 5.89
CA LEU A 18 -15.26 -10.33 4.57
C LEU A 18 -15.55 -9.22 3.53
N PHE A 19 -16.34 -8.22 3.91
CA PHE A 19 -16.65 -7.07 3.05
C PHE A 19 -15.40 -6.25 2.73
N PHE A 20 -14.54 -5.99 3.73
CA PHE A 20 -13.25 -5.33 3.51
C PHE A 20 -12.33 -6.16 2.63
N MET A 21 -12.30 -7.49 2.78
CA MET A 21 -11.53 -8.38 1.92
C MET A 21 -11.96 -8.25 0.44
N PHE A 22 -13.27 -8.11 0.17
CA PHE A 22 -13.77 -7.89 -1.19
C PHE A 22 -13.40 -6.50 -1.72
N ILE A 23 -13.52 -5.44 -0.91
CA ILE A 23 -13.11 -4.08 -1.27
C ILE A 23 -11.61 -4.01 -1.56
N PHE A 24 -10.77 -4.59 -0.68
CA PHE A 24 -9.33 -4.62 -0.87
C PHE A 24 -8.93 -5.47 -2.08
N GLY A 25 -9.66 -6.56 -2.38
CA GLY A 25 -9.49 -7.30 -3.63
C GLY A 25 -9.81 -6.47 -4.88
N LEU A 26 -10.85 -5.64 -4.82
CA LEU A 26 -11.18 -4.70 -5.91
C LEU A 26 -10.12 -3.60 -6.04
N LEU A 27 -9.70 -3.00 -4.93
CA LEU A 27 -8.61 -2.01 -4.89
C LEU A 27 -7.30 -2.60 -5.45
N LEU A 28 -6.96 -3.85 -5.09
CA LEU A 28 -5.82 -4.58 -5.66
C LEU A 28 -5.93 -4.72 -7.17
N THR A 29 -7.11 -5.10 -7.66
CA THR A 29 -7.35 -5.25 -9.09
C THR A 29 -7.14 -3.91 -9.82
N ILE A 30 -7.69 -2.81 -9.27
CA ILE A 30 -7.49 -1.46 -9.81
C ILE A 30 -6.02 -1.06 -9.75
N ALA A 31 -5.33 -1.30 -8.62
CA ALA A 31 -3.91 -1.03 -8.45
C ALA A 31 -3.06 -1.79 -9.46
N LEU A 32 -3.42 -3.04 -9.78
CA LEU A 32 -2.74 -3.83 -10.80
C LEU A 32 -2.93 -3.24 -12.20
N TYR A 33 -4.14 -2.82 -12.54
CA TYR A 33 -4.40 -2.12 -13.81
C TYR A 33 -3.63 -0.81 -13.92
N VAL A 34 -3.54 -0.04 -12.82
CA VAL A 34 -2.73 1.18 -12.75
C VAL A 34 -1.24 0.85 -12.92
N ALA A 35 -0.75 -0.23 -12.29
CA ALA A 35 0.64 -0.66 -12.44
C ALA A 35 0.98 -1.00 -13.90
N VAL A 36 0.08 -1.71 -14.59
CA VAL A 36 0.21 -2.01 -16.02
C VAL A 36 0.21 -0.73 -16.85
N ALA A 37 -0.71 0.20 -16.59
CA ALA A 37 -0.75 1.49 -17.28
C ALA A 37 0.56 2.29 -17.07
N VAL A 38 1.07 2.34 -15.84
CA VAL A 38 2.35 2.98 -15.51
C VAL A 38 3.50 2.30 -16.25
N ALA A 39 3.51 0.96 -16.36
CA ALA A 39 4.53 0.24 -17.11
C ALA A 39 4.50 0.58 -18.62
N PHE A 40 3.31 0.70 -19.23
CA PHE A 40 3.18 1.16 -20.62
C PHE A 40 3.68 2.59 -20.80
N ILE A 41 3.36 3.48 -19.86
CA ILE A 41 3.85 4.87 -19.89
C ILE A 41 5.38 4.88 -19.78
N GLN A 42 5.96 4.15 -18.82
CA GLN A 42 7.42 4.03 -18.66
C GLN A 42 8.08 3.49 -19.94
N PHE A 43 7.50 2.48 -20.57
CA PHE A 43 7.98 1.93 -21.82
C PHE A 43 7.96 2.97 -22.95
N GLY A 44 6.88 3.75 -23.07
CA GLY A 44 6.80 4.88 -23.98
C GLY A 44 7.88 5.93 -23.71
N PHE A 45 8.06 6.35 -22.46
CA PHE A 45 9.11 7.31 -22.09
C PHE A 45 10.52 6.81 -22.42
N VAL A 46 10.81 5.52 -22.21
CA VAL A 46 12.12 4.95 -22.58
C VAL A 46 12.36 5.06 -24.09
N LEU A 47 11.32 4.86 -24.91
CA LEU A 47 11.38 4.96 -26.36
C LEU A 47 11.58 6.41 -26.87
N PHE A 48 10.96 7.39 -26.22
CA PHE A 48 10.99 8.79 -26.68
C PHE A 48 12.06 9.66 -26.00
N THR A 49 12.36 9.42 -24.73
CA THR A 49 13.13 10.35 -23.89
C THR A 49 14.47 9.77 -23.43
N SER A 50 14.69 8.46 -23.52
CA SER A 50 15.91 7.74 -23.05
C SER A 50 16.29 7.97 -21.57
N GLU A 51 15.67 8.91 -20.87
CA GLU A 51 15.65 9.05 -19.42
C GLU A 51 14.37 8.43 -18.85
N ARG A 52 14.54 7.49 -17.92
CA ARG A 52 13.43 6.97 -17.12
C ARG A 52 13.05 8.05 -16.11
N GLY A 53 11.84 8.61 -16.23
CA GLY A 53 11.35 9.60 -15.26
C GLY A 53 11.39 9.04 -13.83
N GLN A 54 12.32 9.55 -13.01
CA GLN A 54 12.61 9.03 -11.66
C GLN A 54 11.36 8.99 -10.77
N ARG A 55 10.52 10.02 -10.86
CA ARG A 55 9.25 10.14 -10.14
C ARG A 55 8.25 9.01 -10.46
N LEU A 56 8.23 8.53 -11.71
CA LEU A 56 7.30 7.47 -12.13
C LEU A 56 7.78 6.09 -11.67
N SER A 57 9.10 5.88 -11.64
CA SER A 57 9.70 4.67 -11.06
C SER A 57 9.49 4.61 -9.54
N GLU A 58 9.60 5.75 -8.86
CA GLU A 58 9.31 5.86 -7.43
C GLU A 58 7.84 5.50 -7.13
N PHE A 59 6.91 6.06 -7.90
CA PHE A 59 5.48 5.72 -7.78
C PHE A 59 5.22 4.22 -8.02
N ALA A 60 5.84 3.63 -9.05
CA ALA A 60 5.68 2.21 -9.35
C ALA A 60 6.17 1.33 -8.17
N SER A 61 7.27 1.70 -7.53
CA SER A 61 7.76 0.98 -6.34
C SER A 61 6.82 1.14 -5.14
N GLN A 62 6.32 2.34 -4.87
CA GLN A 62 5.31 2.56 -3.82
C GLN A 62 4.03 1.75 -4.07
N LEU A 63 3.57 1.71 -5.32
CA LEU A 63 2.41 0.92 -5.74
C LEU A 63 2.64 -0.59 -5.54
N SER A 64 3.84 -1.08 -5.83
CA SER A 64 4.18 -2.50 -5.61
C SER A 64 4.18 -2.88 -4.13
N GLN A 65 4.65 -1.98 -3.26
CA GLN A 65 4.60 -2.17 -1.81
C GLN A 65 3.16 -2.17 -1.30
N TYR A 66 2.33 -1.26 -1.80
CA TYR A 66 0.89 -1.22 -1.49
C TYR A 66 0.20 -2.55 -1.85
N ILE A 67 0.45 -3.06 -3.06
CA ILE A 67 -0.09 -4.35 -3.51
C ILE A 67 0.31 -5.48 -2.55
N ASN A 68 1.58 -5.53 -2.14
CA ASN A 68 2.07 -6.54 -1.21
C ASN A 68 1.38 -6.46 0.17
N GLN A 69 1.24 -5.24 0.72
CA GLN A 69 0.55 -4.99 1.98
C GLN A 69 -0.92 -5.45 1.92
N CYS A 70 -1.63 -5.12 0.84
CA CYS A 70 -3.01 -5.56 0.61
C CYS A 70 -3.13 -7.09 0.56
N VAL A 71 -2.23 -7.77 -0.16
CA VAL A 71 -2.25 -9.24 -0.24
C VAL A 71 -2.01 -9.87 1.13
N ARG A 72 -1.05 -9.36 1.91
CA ARG A 72 -0.78 -9.84 3.27
C ARG A 72 -1.97 -9.67 4.21
N PHE A 73 -2.68 -8.54 4.11
CA PHE A 73 -3.90 -8.29 4.87
C PHE A 73 -5.02 -9.28 4.51
N ILE A 74 -5.23 -9.52 3.22
CA ILE A 74 -6.24 -10.48 2.73
C ILE A 74 -5.91 -11.92 3.15
N LEU A 75 -4.62 -12.29 3.16
CA LEU A 75 -4.15 -13.64 3.53
C LEU A 75 -4.06 -13.87 5.05
N PHE A 76 -4.44 -12.89 5.88
CA PHE A 76 -4.24 -12.93 7.33
C PHE A 76 -2.76 -13.07 7.75
N ASP A 77 -1.81 -12.76 6.85
CA ASP A 77 -0.37 -12.74 7.15
C ASP A 77 0.02 -11.48 7.94
N SER A 78 -0.80 -10.42 7.84
CA SER A 78 -0.60 -9.15 8.55
C SER A 78 -1.93 -8.58 9.02
N GLU A 79 -1.94 -8.02 10.24
CA GLU A 79 -3.08 -7.27 10.78
C GLU A 79 -3.04 -5.77 10.42
N VAL A 80 -1.97 -5.31 9.76
CA VAL A 80 -1.82 -3.93 9.31
C VAL A 80 -2.77 -3.65 8.14
N GLN A 81 -3.69 -2.70 8.33
CA GLN A 81 -4.65 -2.29 7.30
C GLN A 81 -3.96 -1.37 6.28
N PRO A 82 -3.91 -1.71 4.99
CA PRO A 82 -3.33 -0.84 3.98
C PRO A 82 -4.20 0.40 3.72
N PHE A 83 -3.65 1.39 2.99
CA PHE A 83 -4.40 2.53 2.49
C PHE A 83 -5.76 2.11 1.86
N PRO A 84 -6.88 2.78 2.18
CA PRO A 84 -7.01 4.13 2.74
C PRO A 84 -7.04 4.23 4.29
N PHE A 85 -6.81 3.15 5.03
CA PHE A 85 -6.90 3.18 6.50
C PHE A 85 -5.58 3.55 7.19
N ASP A 86 -4.47 3.36 6.49
CA ASP A 86 -3.12 3.72 6.93
C ASP A 86 -2.42 4.54 5.85
N ASP A 87 -1.28 5.12 6.18
CA ASP A 87 -0.52 5.99 5.29
C ASP A 87 -0.13 5.27 4.00
N TRP A 88 -0.19 6.01 2.89
CA TRP A 88 0.35 5.52 1.62
C TRP A 88 1.83 5.17 1.80
N PRO A 89 2.30 4.00 1.32
CA PRO A 89 3.68 3.57 1.49
C PRO A 89 4.62 4.61 0.86
N LYS A 90 5.27 5.40 1.71
CA LYS A 90 6.34 6.30 1.30
C LYS A 90 7.60 5.45 1.22
N MET A 91 8.41 5.65 0.18
CA MET A 91 9.79 5.19 0.28
C MET A 91 10.36 5.79 1.56
N GLN A 92 10.84 4.94 2.46
CA GLN A 92 11.70 5.39 3.54
C GLN A 92 12.97 5.89 2.86
N THR A 93 12.95 7.13 2.39
CA THR A 93 14.17 7.89 2.25
C THR A 93 14.65 7.96 3.69
N SER A 94 15.58 7.08 4.07
CA SER A 94 16.33 7.18 5.32
C SER A 94 17.15 8.46 5.26
N ILE A 95 16.46 9.60 5.24
CA ILE A 95 16.99 10.85 5.76
C ILE A 95 16.67 10.74 7.25
N GLU A 96 17.40 9.83 7.89
CA GLU A 96 17.76 10.04 9.26
C GLU A 96 18.33 11.45 9.32
N ASP A 97 17.79 12.19 10.27
CA ASP A 97 18.12 13.53 10.68
C ASP A 97 19.63 13.62 11.04
N GLN A 98 20.51 13.52 10.05
CA GLN A 98 21.87 14.05 10.13
C GLN A 98 21.78 15.57 10.10
N ARG A 99 21.15 16.14 11.14
CA ARG A 99 21.59 17.40 11.68
C ARG A 99 23.01 17.13 12.19
N PRO A 100 24.08 17.65 11.56
CA PRO A 100 25.28 17.86 12.32
C PRO A 100 24.87 18.86 13.40
N ASP A 101 24.65 18.36 14.61
CA ASP A 101 24.71 19.16 15.81
C ASP A 101 26.15 19.68 15.90
N ASN A 102 26.41 20.73 15.13
CA ASN A 102 27.68 21.42 15.12
C ASN A 102 27.78 22.20 16.42
N GLY A 103 28.23 21.50 17.46
CA GLY A 103 29.06 22.03 18.53
C GLY A 103 28.69 23.42 19.00
N SER A 104 27.51 23.56 19.62
CA SER A 104 27.47 24.37 20.84
C SER A 104 28.29 23.62 21.89
N ASP A 105 29.31 24.26 22.43
CA ASP A 105 30.22 23.81 23.51
C ASP A 105 31.52 23.12 23.07
N ILE A 106 32.52 23.91 22.69
CA ILE A 106 33.83 23.89 23.39
C ILE A 106 34.70 25.11 22.98
N ILE A 107 34.63 26.13 23.86
CA ILE A 107 35.65 27.10 24.29
C ILE A 107 36.37 27.95 23.24
#